data_AF-A0A8H7U2V2-F1
#
_entry.id   AF-A0A8H7U2V2-F1
#
_cell.length_a   1.000
_cell.length_b   1.000
_cell.length_c   1.000
_cell.angle_alpha   90.00
_cell.angle_beta   90.00
_cell.angle_gamma   90.00
#
_symmetry.space_group_name_H-M   'P 1'
#
loop_
_entity.id
_entity.type
_entity.pdbx_description
1 polymer ?
#
loop_
_entity_poly.entity_id
_entity_poly.type
_entity_poly.pdbx_seq_one_letter_code
_entity_poly.pdbx_strand_id
1 'polypeptide(L)'
;MHPCIVWLGELPALDGDDEPWRIPFLPDGANGAQPATHPPVSLLHISALADDNFTRFPWPFAVRPHHERLPVLVMDVLNACVANFEEFMRAEEVAALPEERRNQMYNAYWDRVRRMWSGRIPGDDDGLRRIDYLGDRVLFRGLEPAPDGSGFVLFVGPP
;
A
#
# COMPACT_ATOMS: atom_id res chain seq x y z
N MET A 1 18.74 4.16 -9.93
CA MET A 1 17.53 3.51 -9.41
C MET A 1 17.10 2.49 -10.46
N HIS A 2 17.13 1.20 -10.16
CA HIS A 2 16.55 0.21 -11.07
C HIS A 2 15.02 0.27 -10.93
N PRO A 3 14.24 0.26 -12.02
CA PRO A 3 12.78 0.26 -11.93
C PRO A 3 12.33 -1.04 -11.25
N CYS A 4 11.62 -0.93 -10.13
CA CYS A 4 10.95 -2.05 -9.50
C CYS A 4 9.72 -2.38 -10.35
N ILE A 5 9.76 -3.52 -11.06
CA ILE A 5 8.63 -4.00 -11.85
C ILE A 5 7.66 -4.69 -10.90
N VAL A 6 6.48 -4.12 -10.72
CA VAL A 6 5.37 -4.73 -9.98
C VAL A 6 4.40 -5.32 -11.01
N TRP A 7 3.84 -6.49 -10.72
CA TRP A 7 2.84 -7.14 -11.57
C TRP A 7 1.47 -7.00 -10.89
N LEU A 8 0.45 -6.48 -11.60
CA LEU A 8 -0.91 -6.32 -11.08
C LEU A 8 -1.87 -7.32 -11.74
N GLY A 9 -2.61 -8.05 -10.89
CA GLY A 9 -3.79 -8.84 -11.27
C GLY A 9 -3.51 -10.12 -12.07
N GLU A 10 -4.35 -11.13 -11.85
CA GLU A 10 -4.54 -12.27 -12.75
C GLU A 10 -5.75 -11.94 -13.63
N LEU A 11 -5.56 -11.83 -14.95
CA LEU A 11 -6.69 -12.02 -15.86
C LEU A 11 -7.05 -13.51 -15.83
N PRO A 12 -8.33 -13.90 -15.90
CA PRO A 12 -8.68 -15.32 -15.95
C PRO A 12 -7.90 -15.99 -17.09
N ALA A 13 -7.28 -17.13 -16.80
CA ALA A 13 -6.56 -17.90 -17.80
C ALA A 13 -7.53 -18.16 -18.96
N LEU A 14 -7.15 -17.71 -20.17
CA LEU A 14 -7.76 -18.23 -21.38
C LEU A 14 -7.43 -19.72 -21.39
N ASP A 15 -8.46 -20.58 -21.44
CA ASP A 15 -8.36 -22.03 -21.29
C ASP A 15 -7.05 -22.62 -21.88
N GLY A 16 -6.19 -23.16 -21.02
CA GLY A 16 -4.93 -23.81 -21.40
C GLY A 16 -3.86 -23.71 -20.31
N ASP A 17 -2.88 -24.62 -20.33
CA ASP A 17 -1.68 -24.65 -19.45
C ASP A 17 -0.73 -23.43 -19.66
N ASP A 18 -1.24 -22.33 -20.20
CA ASP A 18 -0.46 -21.12 -20.45
C ASP A 18 -0.29 -20.34 -19.14
N GLU A 19 0.97 -20.06 -18.78
CA GLU A 19 1.26 -19.17 -17.66
C GLU A 19 0.47 -17.86 -17.82
N PRO A 20 -0.13 -17.33 -16.75
CA PRO A 20 -0.94 -16.12 -16.81
C PRO A 20 -0.12 -15.00 -17.42
N TRP A 21 -0.70 -14.30 -18.41
CA TRP A 21 -0.05 -13.18 -19.09
C TRP A 21 0.23 -12.06 -18.08
N ARG A 22 1.47 -12.00 -17.62
CA ARG A 22 1.92 -10.93 -16.73
C ARG A 22 2.20 -9.71 -17.60
N ILE A 23 1.45 -8.63 -17.41
CA ILE A 23 1.69 -7.35 -18.08
C ILE A 23 2.47 -6.44 -17.11
N PRO A 24 3.62 -5.88 -17.51
CA PRO A 24 4.40 -5.04 -16.62
C PRO A 24 3.58 -3.80 -16.24
N PHE A 25 3.42 -3.57 -14.94
CA PHE A 25 2.81 -2.34 -14.47
C PHE A 25 3.81 -1.19 -14.63
N LEU A 26 3.53 -0.30 -15.57
CA LEU A 26 4.26 0.94 -15.78
C LEU A 26 3.54 2.08 -15.03
N PRO A 27 3.95 2.44 -13.80
CA PRO A 27 3.30 3.47 -13.00
C PRO A 27 3.39 4.84 -13.68
N ASP A 28 4.53 5.17 -14.30
CA ASP A 28 4.71 6.42 -15.06
C ASP A 28 4.06 6.39 -16.46
N GLY A 29 3.36 5.30 -16.81
CA GLY A 29 2.76 5.07 -18.11
C GLY A 29 1.24 5.08 -18.11
N ALA A 30 0.65 4.44 -19.11
CA ALA A 30 -0.79 4.39 -19.29
C ALA A 30 -1.54 3.80 -18.09
N ASN A 31 -0.94 2.86 -17.35
CA ASN A 31 -1.60 2.22 -16.21
C ASN A 31 -1.78 3.19 -15.03
N GLY A 32 -0.75 3.96 -14.68
CA GLY A 32 -0.84 4.95 -13.61
C GLY A 32 -1.65 6.20 -14.00
N ALA A 33 -1.77 6.49 -15.29
CA ALA A 33 -2.55 7.61 -15.82
C ALA A 33 -4.08 7.39 -15.84
N GLN A 34 -4.56 6.19 -15.52
CA GLN A 34 -5.98 5.89 -15.45
C GLN A 34 -6.62 6.48 -14.18
N PRO A 35 -7.92 6.85 -14.21
CA PRO A 35 -8.66 7.14 -12.99
C PRO A 35 -8.60 5.97 -12.00
N ALA A 36 -8.39 6.27 -10.72
CA ALA A 36 -8.30 5.24 -9.68
C ALA A 36 -9.64 4.53 -9.40
N THR A 37 -10.77 5.14 -9.80
CA THR A 37 -12.12 4.65 -9.55
C THR A 37 -12.99 4.80 -10.78
N HIS A 38 -14.06 3.99 -10.83
CA HIS A 38 -15.17 4.17 -11.75
C HIS A 38 -16.49 4.22 -10.96
N PRO A 39 -17.23 5.35 -10.98
CA PRO A 39 -16.92 6.61 -11.66
C PRO A 39 -15.69 7.34 -11.06
N PRO A 40 -15.01 8.22 -11.83
CA PRO A 40 -13.85 8.97 -11.34
C PRO A 40 -14.20 9.94 -10.20
N VAL A 41 -13.32 10.07 -9.21
CA VAL A 41 -13.49 11.00 -8.07
C VAL A 41 -12.39 12.06 -8.03
N SER A 42 -12.68 13.24 -7.50
CA SER A 42 -11.71 14.34 -7.30
C SER A 42 -11.02 14.32 -5.94
N LEU A 43 -11.45 13.43 -5.04
CA LEU A 43 -10.89 13.19 -3.72
C LEU A 43 -11.21 11.76 -3.33
N LEU A 44 -10.20 11.01 -2.89
CA LEU A 44 -10.35 9.62 -2.46
C LEU A 44 -9.86 9.52 -1.01
N HIS A 45 -10.74 9.11 -0.10
CA HIS A 45 -10.37 8.92 1.31
C HIS A 45 -10.18 7.43 1.61
N ILE A 46 -8.98 7.03 2.03
CA ILE A 46 -8.70 5.67 2.50
C ILE A 46 -8.89 5.67 4.01
N SER A 47 -9.95 5.00 4.46
CA SER A 47 -10.40 5.01 5.86
C SER A 47 -10.20 3.67 6.57
N ALA A 48 -9.94 2.60 5.82
CA ALA A 48 -9.85 1.24 6.34
C ALA A 48 -8.80 0.41 5.59
N LEU A 49 -8.33 -0.64 6.26
CA LEU A 49 -7.47 -1.67 5.70
C LEU A 49 -8.25 -3.00 5.73
N ALA A 50 -8.28 -3.72 4.61
CA ALA A 50 -8.93 -5.01 4.52
C ALA A 50 -8.23 -6.04 5.41
N ASP A 51 -9.01 -6.97 5.98
CA ASP A 51 -8.54 -8.05 6.85
C ASP A 51 -7.71 -7.57 8.06
N ASP A 52 -7.88 -6.31 8.46
CA ASP A 52 -7.31 -5.78 9.68
C ASP A 52 -8.30 -5.94 10.84
N ASN A 53 -7.85 -6.62 11.90
CA ASN A 53 -8.68 -6.86 13.09
C ASN A 53 -8.82 -5.60 13.98
N PHE A 54 -8.19 -4.49 13.59
CA PHE A 54 -8.30 -3.23 14.31
C PHE A 54 -9.63 -2.55 14.01
N THR A 55 -10.33 -2.08 15.05
CA THR A 55 -11.65 -1.43 14.90
C THR A 55 -11.61 -0.20 14.00
N ARG A 56 -10.46 0.47 13.94
CA ARG A 56 -10.21 1.60 13.04
C ARG A 56 -8.81 1.51 12.50
N PHE A 57 -8.65 1.76 11.20
CA PHE A 57 -7.32 1.91 10.63
C PHE A 57 -6.61 3.10 11.27
N PRO A 58 -5.39 2.94 11.84
CA PRO A 58 -4.76 4.02 12.61
C PRO A 58 -4.37 5.25 11.78
N TRP A 59 -4.13 5.08 10.49
CA TRP A 59 -3.58 6.12 9.61
C TRP A 59 -4.44 6.36 8.38
N PRO A 60 -5.69 6.80 8.54
CA PRO A 60 -6.53 7.14 7.41
C PRO A 60 -5.92 8.35 6.68
N PHE A 61 -5.97 8.35 5.35
CA PHE A 61 -5.39 9.42 4.54
C PHE A 61 -6.26 9.77 3.34
N ALA A 62 -6.03 10.96 2.78
CA ALA A 62 -6.75 11.44 1.62
C ALA A 62 -5.81 11.57 0.44
N VAL A 63 -6.24 11.04 -0.70
CA VAL A 63 -5.55 11.15 -1.99
C VAL A 63 -6.18 12.28 -2.77
N ARG A 64 -5.34 13.25 -3.15
CA ARG A 64 -5.71 14.38 -4.01
C ARG A 64 -5.08 14.19 -5.38
N PRO A 65 -5.76 14.60 -6.46
CA PRO A 65 -5.18 14.56 -7.79
C PRO A 65 -3.98 15.51 -7.84
N HIS A 66 -2.97 15.15 -8.63
CA HIS A 66 -1.83 16.03 -8.91
C HIS A 66 -2.24 17.36 -9.59
N HIS A 67 -3.45 17.45 -10.16
CA HIS A 67 -4.01 18.68 -10.72
C HIS A 67 -5.51 18.81 -10.41
N GLU A 68 -5.97 19.97 -9.95
CA GLU A 68 -7.34 20.20 -9.42
C GLU A 68 -8.48 19.92 -10.41
N ARG A 69 -8.19 19.97 -11.71
CA ARG A 69 -9.17 19.70 -12.79
C ARG A 69 -9.22 18.23 -13.25
N LEU A 70 -8.36 17.37 -12.69
CA LEU A 70 -8.28 15.96 -13.05
C LEU A 70 -8.87 15.08 -11.94
N PRO A 71 -9.35 13.87 -12.26
CA PRO A 71 -9.68 12.90 -11.24
C PRO A 71 -8.41 12.38 -10.53
N VAL A 72 -8.59 11.76 -9.38
CA VAL A 72 -7.56 10.98 -8.71
C VAL A 72 -7.15 9.83 -9.63
N LEU A 73 -5.85 9.75 -9.94
CA LEU A 73 -5.29 8.71 -10.78
C LEU A 73 -4.76 7.53 -9.96
N VAL A 74 -4.58 6.39 -10.62
CA VAL A 74 -3.95 5.20 -10.00
C VAL A 74 -2.57 5.57 -9.42
N MET A 75 -1.78 6.35 -10.14
CA MET A 75 -0.47 6.81 -9.68
C MET A 75 -0.57 7.69 -8.42
N ASP A 76 -1.58 8.55 -8.31
CA ASP A 76 -1.80 9.39 -7.13
C ASP A 76 -2.06 8.51 -5.89
N VAL A 77 -2.85 7.44 -6.06
CA VAL A 77 -3.14 6.46 -4.99
C VAL A 77 -1.88 5.72 -4.55
N LEU A 78 -1.11 5.19 -5.50
CA LEU A 78 0.10 4.44 -5.17
C LEU A 78 1.13 5.32 -4.45
N ASN A 79 1.33 6.55 -4.93
CA ASN A 79 2.22 7.50 -4.28
C ASN A 79 1.74 7.88 -2.87
N ALA A 80 0.43 8.07 -2.68
CA ALA A 80 -0.13 8.34 -1.36
C ALA A 80 0.02 7.14 -0.42
N CYS A 81 -0.16 5.91 -0.90
CA CYS A 81 0.12 4.70 -0.13
C CYS A 81 1.59 4.63 0.29
N VAL A 82 2.53 4.82 -0.64
CA VAL A 82 3.97 4.83 -0.34
C VAL A 82 4.29 5.90 0.69
N ALA A 83 3.85 7.15 0.46
CA ALA A 83 4.09 8.25 1.39
C ALA A 83 3.53 7.95 2.80
N ASN A 84 2.30 7.44 2.89
CA ASN A 84 1.67 7.12 4.17
C ASN A 84 2.40 5.97 4.89
N PHE A 85 2.82 4.92 4.19
CA PHE A 85 3.47 3.76 4.82
C PHE A 85 4.97 3.93 5.05
N GLU A 86 5.63 4.87 4.36
CA GLU A 86 7.03 5.22 4.62
C GLU A 86 7.21 6.13 5.86
N GLU A 87 6.15 6.75 6.35
CA GLU A 87 6.21 7.56 7.58
C GLU A 87 6.68 6.72 8.79
N PHE A 88 7.58 7.33 9.58
CA PHE A 88 8.01 6.77 10.86
C PHE A 88 6.86 6.74 11.85
N MET A 89 6.79 5.64 12.60
CA MET A 89 5.86 5.52 13.71
C MET A 89 6.36 6.27 14.94
N ARG A 90 5.46 7.01 15.57
CA ARG A 90 5.71 7.67 16.85
C ARG A 90 5.60 6.66 17.99
N ALA A 91 6.26 6.95 19.10
CA ALA A 91 6.25 6.07 20.27
C ALA A 91 4.84 5.82 20.81
N GLU A 92 3.96 6.83 20.75
CA GLU A 92 2.58 6.73 21.20
C GLU A 92 1.74 5.83 20.29
N GLU A 93 1.99 5.88 18.97
CA GLU A 93 1.32 5.00 18.00
C GLU A 93 1.71 3.54 18.26
N VAL A 94 2.99 3.28 18.49
CA VAL A 94 3.48 1.94 18.86
C VAL A 94 2.88 1.48 20.19
N ALA A 95 2.80 2.37 21.20
CA ALA A 95 2.26 2.03 22.50
C ALA A 95 0.75 1.72 22.49
N ALA A 96 0.00 2.33 21.56
CA ALA A 96 -1.43 2.11 21.39
C ALA A 96 -1.77 0.75 20.75
N LEU A 97 -0.80 0.07 20.14
CA LEU A 97 -1.01 -1.23 19.52
C LEU A 97 -1.07 -2.36 20.57
N PRO A 98 -1.94 -3.37 20.38
CA PRO A 98 -1.91 -4.60 21.16
C PRO A 98 -0.56 -5.29 21.06
N GLU A 99 -0.19 -6.03 22.11
CA GLU A 99 1.10 -6.70 22.18
C GLU A 99 1.38 -7.63 20.99
N GLU A 100 0.38 -8.42 20.59
CA GLU A 100 0.49 -9.32 19.43
C GLU A 100 0.82 -8.55 18.14
N ARG A 101 0.17 -7.40 17.91
CA ARG A 101 0.42 -6.56 16.74
C ARG A 101 1.80 -5.92 16.80
N ARG A 102 2.24 -5.45 17.97
CA ARG A 102 3.60 -4.92 18.15
C ARG A 102 4.65 -5.98 17.83
N ASN A 103 4.45 -7.21 18.29
CA ASN A 103 5.36 -8.32 18.02
C ASN A 103 5.44 -8.63 16.52
N GLN A 104 4.31 -8.70 15.83
CA GLN A 104 4.28 -8.86 14.36
C GLN A 104 5.02 -7.74 13.64
N MET A 105 4.77 -6.49 14.03
CA MET A 105 5.41 -5.31 13.47
C MET A 105 6.92 -5.30 13.71
N TYR A 106 7.38 -5.62 14.92
CA TYR A 106 8.81 -5.72 15.23
C TYR A 106 9.50 -6.81 14.40
N ASN A 107 8.84 -7.95 14.19
CA ASN A 107 9.37 -9.00 13.32
C ASN A 107 9.53 -8.50 11.88
N ALA A 108 8.51 -7.82 11.34
CA ALA A 108 8.55 -7.24 10.00
C ALA A 108 9.65 -6.18 9.85
N TYR A 109 9.81 -5.31 10.85
CA TYR A 109 10.90 -4.35 10.92
C TYR A 109 12.26 -5.04 10.85
N TRP A 110 12.51 -6.05 11.68
CA TRP A 110 13.78 -6.76 11.69
C TRP A 110 14.02 -7.56 10.41
N ASP A 111 12.97 -8.08 9.77
CA ASP A 111 13.05 -8.68 8.44
C ASP A 111 13.47 -7.66 7.38
N ARG A 112 12.85 -6.48 7.38
CA ARG A 112 13.19 -5.37 6.49
C ARG A 112 14.64 -4.93 6.69
N VAL A 113 15.07 -4.71 7.93
CA VAL A 113 16.45 -4.35 8.29
C VAL A 113 17.45 -5.40 7.81
N ARG A 114 17.18 -6.69 8.06
CA ARG A 114 18.05 -7.78 7.59
C ARG A 114 18.16 -7.84 6.06
N ARG A 115 17.06 -7.58 5.35
CA ARG A 115 17.07 -7.51 3.88
C ARG A 115 17.87 -6.31 3.37
N MET A 116 17.75 -5.15 4.01
CA MET A 116 18.54 -3.94 3.67
C MET A 116 20.04 -4.13 3.90
N TRP A 117 20.44 -4.91 4.91
CA TRP A 117 21.84 -5.25 5.17
C TRP A 117 22.52 -6.04 4.04
N SER A 118 21.77 -6.54 3.06
CA SER A 118 22.29 -7.13 1.81
C SER A 118 22.87 -6.10 0.82
N GLY A 119 23.23 -4.88 1.25
CA GLY A 119 23.87 -3.91 0.35
C GLY A 119 24.10 -2.47 0.85
N ARG A 120 23.44 -1.97 1.90
CA ARG A 120 23.77 -0.65 2.51
C ARG A 120 23.42 -0.62 4.00
N ILE A 121 24.22 0.13 4.77
CA ILE A 121 23.95 0.48 6.17
C ILE A 121 22.78 1.49 6.18
N PRO A 122 21.61 1.18 6.78
CA PRO A 122 20.72 2.25 7.21
C PRO A 122 21.51 3.01 8.28
N GLY A 123 21.75 4.31 8.06
CA GLY A 123 22.34 5.15 9.10
C GLY A 123 21.47 5.14 10.36
N ASP A 124 21.89 5.88 11.38
CA ASP A 124 21.17 6.03 12.66
C ASP A 124 19.72 6.57 12.51
N ASP A 125 19.29 6.88 11.29
CA ASP A 125 18.00 7.42 10.90
C ASP A 125 16.95 6.35 10.51
N ASP A 126 17.26 5.05 10.50
CA ASP A 126 16.23 4.03 10.29
C ASP A 126 15.52 3.64 11.59
N GLY A 127 14.23 3.34 11.47
CA GLY A 127 13.34 3.09 12.59
C GLY A 127 12.05 2.42 12.13
N LEU A 128 11.12 2.23 13.06
CA LEU A 128 9.82 1.67 12.76
C LEU A 128 9.05 2.59 11.81
N ARG A 129 8.53 2.02 10.72
CA ARG A 129 7.69 2.70 9.74
C ARG A 129 6.33 2.07 9.72
N ARG A 130 5.32 2.82 9.27
CA ARG A 130 3.94 2.31 9.16
C ARG A 130 3.85 1.09 8.23
N ILE A 131 4.76 0.90 7.27
CA ILE A 131 4.81 -0.31 6.44
C ILE A 131 5.08 -1.58 7.27
N ASP A 132 5.81 -1.47 8.39
CA ASP A 132 6.11 -2.61 9.26
C ASP A 132 4.83 -3.14 9.94
N TYR A 133 3.80 -2.30 10.07
CA TYR A 133 2.47 -2.71 10.57
C TYR A 133 1.78 -3.75 9.67
N LEU A 134 2.06 -3.69 8.36
CA LEU A 134 1.45 -4.58 7.35
C LEU A 134 2.03 -6.00 7.38
N GLY A 135 3.17 -6.20 8.05
CA GLY A 135 3.80 -7.51 8.14
C GLY A 135 4.24 -8.05 6.78
N ASP A 136 3.71 -9.21 6.42
CA ASP A 136 3.92 -9.85 5.12
C ASP A 136 3.00 -9.33 4.02
N ARG A 137 1.99 -8.51 4.34
CA ARG A 137 0.99 -8.01 3.37
C ARG A 137 1.36 -6.66 2.79
N VAL A 138 2.41 -6.62 1.97
CA VAL A 138 2.97 -5.36 1.45
C VAL A 138 2.60 -5.03 0.01
N LEU A 139 1.95 -5.94 -0.72
CA LEU A 139 1.54 -5.69 -2.11
C LEU A 139 0.14 -5.08 -2.18
N PHE A 140 0.01 -3.96 -2.90
CA PHE A 140 -1.29 -3.36 -3.22
C PHE A 140 -2.14 -4.32 -4.05
N ARG A 141 -3.39 -4.58 -3.61
CA ARG A 141 -4.35 -5.47 -4.29
C ARG A 141 -5.59 -4.75 -4.79
N GLY A 142 -5.81 -3.51 -4.38
CA GLY A 142 -6.93 -2.71 -4.88
C GLY A 142 -7.57 -1.83 -3.82
N LEU A 143 -8.66 -1.20 -4.21
CA LEU A 143 -9.52 -0.37 -3.38
C LEU A 143 -10.97 -0.76 -3.62
N GLU A 144 -11.77 -0.75 -2.56
CA GLU A 144 -13.23 -0.86 -2.68
C GLU A 144 -13.92 0.23 -1.85
N PRO A 145 -15.09 0.74 -2.26
CA PRO A 145 -15.88 1.63 -1.42
C PRO A 145 -16.21 0.97 -0.09
N ALA A 146 -16.02 1.69 1.01
CA ALA A 146 -16.40 1.21 2.33
C ALA A 146 -17.94 1.05 2.42
N PRO A 147 -18.46 -0.05 3.02
CA PRO A 147 -19.90 -0.29 3.11
C PRO A 147 -20.69 0.81 3.83
N ASP A 148 -20.03 1.55 4.73
CA ASP A 148 -20.60 2.65 5.50
C ASP A 148 -20.51 4.01 4.78
N GLY A 149 -19.91 4.05 3.58
CA GLY A 149 -19.69 5.27 2.82
C GLY A 149 -18.63 6.21 3.38
N SER A 150 -17.85 5.77 4.38
CA SER A 150 -16.81 6.60 5.02
C SER A 150 -15.60 6.88 4.12
N GLY A 151 -15.45 6.14 3.01
CA GLY A 151 -14.31 6.26 2.11
C GLY A 151 -14.10 4.96 1.34
N PHE A 152 -12.84 4.55 1.25
CA PHE A 152 -12.37 3.34 0.58
C PHE A 152 -11.59 2.46 1.55
N VAL A 153 -11.76 1.15 1.37
CA VAL A 153 -10.99 0.09 2.02
C VAL A 153 -9.80 -0.24 1.13
N LEU A 154 -8.60 -0.21 1.71
CA LEU A 154 -7.37 -0.61 1.05
C LEU A 154 -7.14 -2.11 1.19
N PHE A 155 -6.91 -2.80 0.06
CA PHE A 155 -6.56 -4.21 0.05
C PHE A 155 -5.07 -4.37 -0.18
N VAL A 156 -4.42 -5.14 0.68
CA VAL A 156 -3.01 -5.52 0.56
C VAL A 156 -2.86 -7.02 0.75
N GLY A 157 -1.83 -7.60 0.15
CA GLY A 157 -1.59 -9.03 0.18
C GLY A 157 -0.11 -9.40 0.18
N PRO A 158 0.20 -10.70 0.32
CA PRO A 158 1.57 -11.19 0.30
C PRO A 158 2.26 -10.94 -1.06
N PRO A 159 3.62 -10.91 -1.09
CA PRO A 159 4.43 -10.91 -2.31
C PRO A 159 4.07 -11.99 -3.32
#